data_AF-A0A2T5GV68-F1
#
_entry.id   AF-A0A2T5GV68-F1
#
_cell.length_a   1.000
_cell.length_b   1.000
_cell.length_c   1.000
_cell.angle_alpha   90.00
_cell.angle_beta   90.00
_cell.angle_gamma   90.00
#
_symmetry.space_group_name_H-M   'P 1'
#
loop_
_entity.id
_entity.type
_entity.pdbx_description
1 polymer ?
#
loop_
_entity_poly.entity_id
_entity_poly.type
_entity_poly.pdbx_seq_one_letter_code
_entity_poly.pdbx_strand_id
1 'polypeptide(L)'
;MKLTRIEVFNFRKLRRARLDMSDKQTLLVGANNSGKTSAMKALRKFLKDRGGIDTRDVTASNWAAIEQIAGAWTQEVEVDLSPLLAQLPFIDVWLHADTSELHHVAHLIPTLTWTGGLLGVRLRLEPKKGADIKAQYLAAREAAQTLQPGGATAKGFALWPRDFREFLDKRLRDLFELNAHLLDPMSFTTTGPVEPHALPALSEGIGSNPFAGLIHIREINAQRGFADAGDSNGDDDEPTNATSRKIASQIQPYFRKHIDPEKDPTPNDVKALEAIHDAETTFNARLKDGFADAIKELESLGYPGGLNNPKLFIATQIKPVDGLDHPAAVQYDISGDTSGVKLPESYNGLGFQNLISMVFQLMRFRDDWMQVELLPVSWTPR
;
A
#
# COMPACT_ATOMS: atom_id res chain seq x y z
N MET A 1 -13.73 -6.75 18.96
CA MET A 1 -13.88 -5.56 18.10
C MET A 1 -14.17 -6.08 16.72
N LYS A 2 -15.15 -5.48 16.06
CA LYS A 2 -15.61 -5.95 14.76
C LYS A 2 -15.97 -4.78 13.86
N LEU A 3 -15.48 -4.80 12.63
CA LEU A 3 -15.94 -3.89 11.59
C LEU A 3 -17.39 -4.25 11.23
N THR A 4 -18.32 -3.32 11.39
CA THR A 4 -19.75 -3.55 11.17
C THR A 4 -20.16 -3.10 9.77
N ARG A 5 -19.76 -1.88 9.38
CA ARG A 5 -20.21 -1.27 8.13
C ARG A 5 -19.19 -0.26 7.61
N ILE A 6 -19.09 -0.18 6.29
CA ILE A 6 -18.40 0.92 5.60
C ILE A 6 -19.36 1.54 4.60
N GLU A 7 -19.51 2.85 4.65
CA GLU A 7 -20.27 3.63 3.67
C GLU A 7 -19.32 4.52 2.88
N VAL A 8 -19.46 4.53 1.55
CA VAL A 8 -18.57 5.22 0.62
C VAL A 8 -19.36 6.28 -0.14
N PHE A 9 -18.82 7.49 -0.15
CA PHE A 9 -19.45 8.65 -0.76
C PHE A 9 -18.51 9.32 -1.76
N ASN A 10 -19.10 9.76 -2.89
CA ASN A 10 -18.42 10.56 -3.91
C ASN A 10 -17.10 9.97 -4.46
N PHE A 11 -16.93 8.64 -4.45
CA PHE A 11 -15.71 7.97 -4.90
C PHE A 11 -15.94 7.18 -6.20
N ARG A 12 -15.36 7.65 -7.31
CA ARG A 12 -15.42 7.05 -8.65
C ARG A 12 -16.87 6.84 -9.13
N LYS A 13 -17.34 5.59 -9.11
CA LYS A 13 -18.72 5.23 -9.47
C LYS A 13 -19.64 5.16 -8.26
N LEU A 14 -19.07 5.18 -7.06
CA LEU A 14 -19.80 5.06 -5.80
C LEU A 14 -20.19 6.46 -5.34
N ARG A 15 -21.37 6.93 -5.77
CA ARG A 15 -21.96 8.15 -5.25
C ARG A 15 -22.31 7.98 -3.77
N ARG A 16 -23.02 6.91 -3.47
CA ARG A 16 -23.47 6.47 -2.14
C ARG A 16 -23.51 4.95 -2.17
N ALA A 17 -22.66 4.30 -1.40
CA ALA A 17 -22.60 2.84 -1.36
C ALA A 17 -22.44 2.38 0.08
N ARG A 18 -23.16 1.33 0.45
CA ARG A 18 -23.06 0.68 1.76
C ARG A 18 -22.47 -0.70 1.60
N LEU A 19 -21.52 -1.02 2.46
CA LEU A 19 -20.91 -2.34 2.60
C LEU A 19 -21.13 -2.81 4.03
N ASP A 20 -22.05 -3.75 4.21
CA ASP A 20 -22.24 -4.44 5.48
C ASP A 20 -21.25 -5.59 5.59
N MET A 21 -20.59 -5.68 6.75
CA MET A 21 -19.59 -6.72 7.00
C MET A 21 -20.21 -7.87 7.77
N SER A 22 -19.94 -9.09 7.32
CA SER A 22 -20.30 -10.29 8.06
C SER A 22 -19.27 -10.58 9.16
N ASP A 23 -19.62 -11.53 10.03
CA ASP A 23 -18.83 -11.92 11.20
C ASP A 23 -17.47 -12.55 10.84
N LYS A 24 -17.38 -13.19 9.67
CA LYS A 24 -16.19 -13.97 9.29
C LYS A 24 -15.69 -13.64 7.90
N GLN A 25 -16.57 -13.66 6.90
CA GLN A 25 -16.20 -13.49 5.50
C GLN A 25 -17.28 -12.73 4.73
N THR A 26 -16.91 -11.58 4.18
CA THR A 26 -17.79 -10.77 3.34
C THR A 26 -17.42 -10.99 1.88
N LEU A 27 -18.37 -11.47 1.07
CA LEU A 27 -18.17 -11.68 -0.36
C LEU A 27 -18.90 -10.61 -1.17
N LEU A 28 -18.17 -9.86 -1.99
CA LEU A 28 -18.73 -8.85 -2.90
C LEU A 28 -18.95 -9.44 -4.29
N VAL A 29 -20.20 -9.81 -4.62
CA VAL A 29 -20.60 -10.38 -5.93
C VAL A 29 -21.47 -9.38 -6.70
N GLY A 30 -21.40 -9.40 -8.03
CA GLY A 30 -22.27 -8.60 -8.89
C GLY A 30 -21.76 -8.55 -10.33
N ALA A 31 -22.52 -7.92 -11.22
CA ALA A 31 -22.15 -7.77 -12.62
C ALA A 31 -20.83 -7.00 -12.83
N ASN A 32 -20.20 -7.16 -13.99
CA ASN A 32 -19.05 -6.32 -14.35
C ASN A 32 -19.44 -4.84 -14.26
N ASN A 33 -18.48 -4.00 -13.84
CA ASN A 33 -18.68 -2.56 -13.70
C ASN A 33 -19.70 -2.12 -12.62
N SER A 34 -20.15 -3.03 -11.74
CA SER A 34 -21.09 -2.74 -10.64
C SER A 34 -20.48 -1.98 -9.45
N GLY A 35 -19.22 -1.53 -9.54
CA GLY A 35 -18.54 -0.79 -8.48
C GLY A 35 -17.73 -1.61 -7.48
N LYS A 36 -17.70 -2.95 -7.57
CA LYS A 36 -16.90 -3.83 -6.67
C LYS A 36 -15.43 -3.41 -6.57
N THR A 37 -14.76 -3.27 -7.71
CA THR A 37 -13.36 -2.85 -7.77
C THR A 37 -13.17 -1.43 -7.25
N SER A 38 -14.15 -0.54 -7.47
CA SER A 38 -14.12 0.81 -6.90
C SER A 38 -14.22 0.76 -5.37
N ALA A 39 -15.04 -0.14 -4.81
CA ALA A 39 -15.18 -0.30 -3.37
C ALA A 39 -13.87 -0.81 -2.75
N MET A 40 -13.25 -1.84 -3.33
CA MET A 40 -11.93 -2.32 -2.87
C MET A 40 -10.85 -1.24 -2.94
N LYS A 41 -10.85 -0.43 -4.01
CA LYS A 41 -9.94 0.71 -4.13
C LYS A 41 -10.24 1.82 -3.11
N ALA A 42 -11.50 2.06 -2.76
CA ALA A 42 -11.85 2.99 -1.70
C ALA A 42 -11.27 2.52 -0.36
N LEU A 43 -11.53 1.26 0.02
CA LEU A 43 -10.97 0.67 1.24
C LEU A 43 -9.46 0.83 1.30
N ARG A 44 -8.75 0.49 0.21
CA ARG A 44 -7.31 0.67 0.13
C ARG A 44 -6.88 2.13 0.27
N LYS A 45 -7.45 3.06 -0.50
CA LYS A 45 -7.00 4.46 -0.51
C LYS A 45 -7.29 5.18 0.81
N PHE A 46 -8.44 4.92 1.42
CA PHE A 46 -8.84 5.57 2.68
C PHE A 46 -8.21 4.95 3.92
N LEU A 47 -8.09 3.63 3.99
CA LEU A 47 -7.67 2.94 5.22
C LEU A 47 -6.19 2.56 5.23
N LYS A 48 -5.58 2.31 4.06
CA LYS A 48 -4.18 1.89 3.93
C LYS A 48 -3.26 3.01 3.42
N ASP A 49 -3.51 3.52 2.21
CA ASP A 49 -2.54 4.37 1.51
C ASP A 49 -2.58 5.84 1.98
N ARG A 50 -3.71 6.32 2.53
CA ARG A 50 -3.97 7.60 3.26
C ARG A 50 -3.52 8.93 2.65
N GLY A 51 -2.83 8.91 1.50
CA GLY A 51 -2.52 10.06 0.64
C GLY A 51 -2.67 9.71 -0.85
N GLY A 52 -3.33 8.59 -1.13
CA GLY A 52 -3.47 8.04 -2.48
C GLY A 52 -4.63 8.61 -3.27
N ILE A 53 -5.53 9.40 -2.69
CA ILE A 53 -6.70 9.94 -3.39
C ILE A 53 -6.25 11.01 -4.38
N ASP A 54 -6.70 10.87 -5.62
CA ASP A 54 -6.45 11.82 -6.70
C ASP A 54 -7.76 12.31 -7.33
N THR A 55 -7.68 13.29 -8.21
CA THR A 55 -8.85 13.87 -8.88
C THR A 55 -9.67 12.85 -9.68
N ARG A 56 -9.06 11.77 -10.17
CA ARG A 56 -9.74 10.70 -10.92
C ARG A 56 -10.54 9.79 -10.00
N ASP A 57 -10.31 9.86 -8.68
CA ASP A 57 -11.13 9.18 -7.69
C ASP A 57 -12.39 9.96 -7.30
N VAL A 58 -12.47 11.26 -7.59
CA VAL A 58 -13.69 12.04 -7.38
C VAL A 58 -14.75 11.55 -8.35
N THR A 59 -15.99 11.36 -7.87
CA THR A 59 -17.10 10.97 -8.73
C THR A 59 -17.24 11.94 -9.91
N ALA A 60 -17.19 11.41 -11.14
CA ALA A 60 -17.10 12.21 -12.35
C ALA A 60 -18.21 13.26 -12.49
N SER A 61 -19.43 12.94 -12.08
CA SER A 61 -20.58 13.86 -12.15
C SER A 61 -20.51 15.03 -11.17
N ASN A 62 -19.68 14.97 -10.15
CA ASN A 62 -19.57 16.03 -9.15
C ASN A 62 -18.70 17.19 -9.65
N TRP A 63 -17.85 16.96 -10.68
CA TRP A 63 -16.96 17.98 -11.22
C TRP A 63 -17.70 19.21 -11.75
N ALA A 64 -18.88 19.04 -12.36
CA ALA A 64 -19.66 20.18 -12.82
C ALA A 64 -20.05 21.13 -11.66
N ALA A 65 -20.46 20.57 -10.52
CA ALA A 65 -20.79 21.36 -9.33
C ALA A 65 -19.54 21.95 -8.67
N ILE A 66 -18.43 21.19 -8.61
CA ILE A 66 -17.15 21.64 -8.08
C ILE A 66 -16.62 22.86 -8.86
N GLU A 67 -16.71 22.84 -10.20
CA GLU A 67 -16.29 23.96 -11.03
C GLU A 67 -17.18 25.19 -10.83
N GLN A 68 -18.48 25.01 -10.65
CA GLN A 68 -19.40 26.11 -10.33
C GLN A 68 -19.05 26.77 -8.99
N ILE A 69 -18.77 25.97 -7.96
CA ILE A 69 -18.35 26.45 -6.64
C ILE A 69 -17.03 27.24 -6.77
N ALA A 70 -16.03 26.68 -7.45
CA ALA A 70 -14.74 27.34 -7.63
C ALA A 70 -14.85 28.64 -8.47
N GLY A 71 -15.78 28.69 -9.43
CA GLY A 71 -16.05 29.90 -10.21
C GLY A 71 -16.67 31.04 -9.39
N ALA A 72 -17.55 30.70 -8.44
CA ALA A 72 -18.22 31.68 -7.56
C ALA A 72 -17.25 32.42 -6.62
N TRP A 73 -16.09 31.82 -6.31
CA TRP A 73 -15.07 32.42 -5.44
C TRP A 73 -14.51 33.76 -5.92
N THR A 74 -14.69 34.10 -7.20
CA THR A 74 -14.31 35.42 -7.73
C THR A 74 -15.17 36.56 -7.16
N GLN A 75 -16.37 36.26 -6.66
CA GLN A 75 -17.35 37.24 -6.19
C GLN A 75 -17.48 37.27 -4.66
N GLU A 76 -17.01 36.23 -3.97
CA GLU A 76 -17.12 36.10 -2.52
C GLU A 76 -15.92 36.74 -1.81
N VAL A 77 -16.15 37.40 -0.67
CA VAL A 77 -15.05 37.93 0.17
C VAL A 77 -14.50 36.82 1.07
N GLU A 78 -15.38 36.06 1.72
CA GLU A 78 -15.07 34.93 2.60
C GLU A 78 -15.70 33.66 2.03
N VAL A 79 -14.94 32.56 1.95
CA VAL A 79 -15.39 31.34 1.28
C VAL A 79 -15.83 30.30 2.30
N ASP A 80 -17.10 29.91 2.20
CA ASP A 80 -17.57 28.67 2.80
C ASP A 80 -17.14 27.48 1.93
N LEU A 81 -16.29 26.61 2.49
CA LEU A 81 -15.84 25.39 1.80
C LEU A 81 -16.82 24.22 1.95
N SER A 82 -17.87 24.36 2.76
CA SER A 82 -18.87 23.29 2.98
C SER A 82 -19.49 22.76 1.68
N PRO A 83 -19.86 23.59 0.68
CA PRO A 83 -20.36 23.11 -0.61
C PRO A 83 -19.33 22.28 -1.37
N LEU A 84 -18.05 22.67 -1.34
CA LEU A 84 -16.97 21.92 -1.98
C LEU A 84 -16.77 20.57 -1.29
N LEU A 85 -16.68 20.58 0.04
CA LEU A 85 -16.48 19.39 0.87
C LEU A 85 -17.59 18.35 0.68
N ALA A 86 -18.83 18.79 0.47
CA ALA A 86 -19.97 17.90 0.18
C ALA A 86 -19.84 17.14 -1.15
N GLN A 87 -19.01 17.64 -2.09
CA GLN A 87 -18.78 17.01 -3.39
C GLN A 87 -17.55 16.08 -3.42
N LEU A 88 -16.67 16.19 -2.42
CA LEU A 88 -15.43 15.44 -2.34
C LEU A 88 -15.62 14.03 -1.75
N PRO A 89 -14.71 13.09 -2.03
CA PRO A 89 -14.77 11.73 -1.50
C PRO A 89 -14.62 11.64 0.02
N PHE A 90 -15.43 10.80 0.65
CA PHE A 90 -15.26 10.39 2.04
C PHE A 90 -15.82 8.98 2.27
N ILE A 91 -15.41 8.35 3.38
CA ILE A 91 -16.01 7.11 3.85
C ILE A 91 -16.39 7.22 5.32
N ASP A 92 -17.46 6.54 5.71
CA ASP A 92 -17.86 6.35 7.09
C ASP A 92 -17.58 4.89 7.47
N VAL A 93 -16.88 4.69 8.58
CA VAL A 93 -16.45 3.39 9.06
C VAL A 93 -17.05 3.18 10.44
N TRP A 94 -17.84 2.13 10.56
CA TRP A 94 -18.55 1.76 11.77
C TRP A 94 -17.99 0.46 12.30
N LEU A 95 -17.58 0.46 13.57
CA LEU A 95 -17.07 -0.71 14.27
C LEU A 95 -17.80 -0.89 15.60
N HIS A 96 -17.96 -2.13 16.03
CA HIS A 96 -18.42 -2.48 17.37
C HIS A 96 -17.21 -2.83 18.23
N ALA A 97 -17.15 -2.27 19.44
CA ALA A 97 -16.12 -2.59 20.42
C ALA A 97 -16.75 -2.79 21.81
N ASP A 98 -16.23 -3.76 22.55
CA ASP A 98 -16.67 -4.05 23.91
C ASP A 98 -15.80 -3.31 24.95
N THR A 99 -16.26 -3.23 26.19
CA THR A 99 -15.54 -2.51 27.26
C THR A 99 -14.14 -3.07 27.56
N SER A 100 -13.92 -4.37 27.33
CA SER A 100 -12.60 -5.01 27.43
C SER A 100 -11.59 -4.44 26.43
N GLU A 101 -12.05 -3.81 25.36
CA GLU A 101 -11.23 -3.32 24.25
C GLU A 101 -11.00 -1.81 24.32
N LEU A 102 -11.41 -1.17 25.42
CA LEU A 102 -11.32 0.27 25.66
C LEU A 102 -9.94 0.83 25.31
N HIS A 103 -8.87 0.14 25.71
CA HIS A 103 -7.49 0.57 25.50
C HIS A 103 -7.10 0.65 24.01
N HIS A 104 -7.78 -0.08 23.12
CA HIS A 104 -7.55 -0.04 21.68
C HIS A 104 -8.34 1.07 20.97
N VAL A 105 -9.51 1.44 21.51
CA VAL A 105 -10.47 2.34 20.85
C VAL A 105 -10.70 3.65 21.60
N ALA A 106 -9.95 3.92 22.67
CA ALA A 106 -10.15 5.10 23.52
C ALA A 106 -10.19 6.42 22.74
N HIS A 107 -9.34 6.57 21.71
CA HIS A 107 -9.29 7.75 20.85
C HIS A 107 -10.45 7.86 19.85
N LEU A 108 -11.29 6.82 19.73
CA LEU A 108 -12.47 6.78 18.89
C LEU A 108 -13.77 7.06 19.66
N ILE A 109 -13.68 7.15 20.99
CA ILE A 109 -14.86 7.30 21.85
C ILE A 109 -15.27 8.78 21.91
N PRO A 110 -16.49 9.14 21.47
CA PRO A 110 -16.93 10.52 21.46
C PRO A 110 -17.41 11.03 22.83
N THR A 111 -17.71 10.14 23.79
CA THR A 111 -18.32 10.50 25.08
C THR A 111 -17.65 9.82 26.28
N LEU A 112 -17.61 10.50 27.43
CA LEU A 112 -17.01 9.97 28.67
C LEU A 112 -17.84 8.85 29.33
N THR A 113 -19.08 8.63 28.87
CA THR A 113 -20.01 7.63 29.43
C THR A 113 -20.12 6.37 28.57
N TRP A 114 -19.11 6.08 27.75
CA TRP A 114 -19.12 4.93 26.85
C TRP A 114 -19.09 3.60 27.61
N THR A 115 -20.09 2.75 27.39
CA THR A 115 -20.25 1.43 28.01
C THR A 115 -20.07 0.29 27.01
N GLY A 116 -19.29 0.50 25.95
CA GLY A 116 -19.22 -0.40 24.81
C GLY A 116 -20.26 -0.07 23.73
N GLY A 117 -20.12 -0.69 22.56
CA GLY A 117 -21.06 -0.58 21.45
C GLY A 117 -20.45 -0.05 20.17
N LEU A 118 -21.28 0.64 19.39
CA LEU A 118 -20.92 1.14 18.08
C LEU A 118 -20.08 2.42 18.16
N LEU A 119 -19.04 2.49 17.35
CA LEU A 119 -18.17 3.63 17.14
C LEU A 119 -18.11 3.95 15.65
N GLY A 120 -18.26 5.22 15.30
CA GLY A 120 -18.26 5.68 13.92
C GLY A 120 -17.16 6.71 13.68
N VAL A 121 -16.46 6.56 12.56
CA VAL A 121 -15.44 7.52 12.13
C VAL A 121 -15.62 7.82 10.65
N ARG A 122 -15.69 9.10 10.30
CA ARG A 122 -15.62 9.59 8.93
C ARG A 122 -14.18 9.88 8.55
N LEU A 123 -13.73 9.33 7.44
CA LEU A 123 -12.48 9.71 6.78
C LEU A 123 -12.82 10.55 5.55
N ARG A 124 -12.49 11.84 5.55
CA ARG A 124 -12.85 12.80 4.49
C ARG A 124 -11.62 13.43 3.86
N LEU A 125 -11.65 13.61 2.54
CA LEU A 125 -10.68 14.46 1.85
C LEU A 125 -11.04 15.93 2.06
N GLU A 126 -10.16 16.68 2.72
CA GLU A 126 -10.41 18.07 3.08
C GLU A 126 -9.14 18.93 3.09
N PRO A 127 -9.27 20.26 3.06
CA PRO A 127 -8.13 21.17 3.10
C PRO A 127 -7.27 20.96 4.34
N LYS A 128 -5.95 21.00 4.18
CA LYS A 128 -5.02 21.05 5.31
C LYS A 128 -5.25 22.32 6.13
N LYS A 129 -5.00 22.24 7.44
CA LYS A 129 -5.09 23.41 8.33
C LYS A 129 -4.21 24.56 7.82
N GLY A 130 -4.82 25.71 7.57
CA GLY A 130 -4.13 26.91 7.06
C GLY A 130 -3.92 26.96 5.54
N ALA A 131 -4.37 25.94 4.79
CA ALA A 131 -4.29 25.97 3.33
C ALA A 131 -5.34 26.92 2.74
N ASP A 132 -4.89 28.02 2.15
CA ASP A 132 -5.76 28.92 1.39
C ASP A 132 -5.89 28.44 -0.06
N ILE A 133 -6.87 27.57 -0.29
CA ILE A 133 -7.14 26.98 -1.62
C ILE A 133 -7.67 28.05 -2.57
N LYS A 134 -8.52 28.94 -2.07
CA LYS A 134 -9.16 30.00 -2.86
C LYS A 134 -8.11 30.95 -3.41
N ALA A 135 -7.31 31.55 -2.54
CA ALA A 135 -6.29 32.52 -2.96
C ALA A 135 -5.28 31.88 -3.92
N GLN A 136 -4.86 30.64 -3.66
CA GLN A 136 -3.93 29.94 -4.55
C GLN A 136 -4.51 29.62 -5.92
N TYR A 137 -5.78 29.21 -5.99
CA TYR A 137 -6.45 28.99 -7.27
C TYR A 137 -6.65 30.29 -8.04
N LEU A 138 -7.15 31.33 -7.38
CA LEU A 138 -7.38 32.64 -8.01
C LEU A 138 -6.08 33.28 -8.49
N ALA A 139 -5.01 33.25 -7.69
CA ALA A 139 -3.70 33.76 -8.09
C ALA A 139 -3.14 33.00 -9.31
N ALA A 140 -3.31 31.67 -9.36
CA ALA A 140 -2.89 30.88 -10.51
C ALA A 140 -3.71 31.22 -11.78
N ARG A 141 -5.02 31.44 -11.62
CA ARG A 141 -5.92 31.86 -12.71
C ARG A 141 -5.60 33.25 -13.22
N GLU A 142 -5.35 34.20 -12.32
CA GLU A 142 -4.97 35.57 -12.65
C GLU A 142 -3.64 35.60 -13.40
N ALA A 143 -2.62 34.89 -12.91
CA ALA A 143 -1.32 34.79 -13.58
C ALA A 143 -1.44 34.22 -15.00
N ALA A 144 -2.28 33.20 -15.20
CA ALA A 144 -2.58 32.66 -16.53
C ALA A 144 -3.30 33.69 -17.43
N GLN A 145 -4.24 34.45 -16.88
CA GLN A 145 -4.97 35.48 -17.62
C GLN A 145 -4.09 36.68 -17.99
N THR A 146 -3.16 37.10 -17.13
CA THR A 146 -2.20 38.19 -17.44
C THR A 146 -1.31 37.82 -18.62
N LEU A 147 -0.85 36.57 -18.68
CA LEU A 147 -0.02 36.07 -19.78
C LEU A 147 -0.84 35.74 -21.04
N GLN A 148 -2.13 35.47 -20.90
CA GLN A 148 -3.03 35.10 -21.99
C GLN A 148 -4.43 35.72 -21.81
N PRO A 149 -4.59 37.04 -22.04
CA PRO A 149 -5.83 37.78 -21.73
C PRO A 149 -7.03 37.40 -22.60
N GLY A 150 -6.79 36.79 -23.77
CA GLY A 150 -7.84 36.24 -24.63
C GLY A 150 -8.33 34.84 -24.23
N GLY A 151 -7.80 34.25 -23.15
CA GLY A 151 -8.09 32.88 -22.77
C GLY A 151 -7.54 31.87 -23.79
N ALA A 152 -8.25 30.76 -24.02
CA ALA A 152 -7.78 29.73 -24.94
C ALA A 152 -7.58 30.27 -26.36
N THR A 153 -6.45 29.92 -27.00
CA THR A 153 -6.20 30.23 -28.41
C THR A 153 -7.24 29.56 -29.32
N ALA A 154 -7.37 30.01 -30.56
CA ALA A 154 -8.23 29.38 -31.58
C ALA A 154 -7.92 27.89 -31.83
N LYS A 155 -6.72 27.40 -31.45
CA LYS A 155 -6.32 25.98 -31.51
C LYS A 155 -6.62 25.21 -30.21
N GLY A 156 -7.31 25.80 -29.24
CA GLY A 156 -7.66 25.17 -27.96
C GLY A 156 -6.55 25.16 -26.91
N PHE A 157 -5.39 25.79 -27.17
CA PHE A 157 -4.32 25.91 -26.18
C PHE A 157 -4.67 26.96 -25.12
N ALA A 158 -4.58 26.59 -23.84
CA ALA A 158 -4.76 27.47 -22.70
C ALA A 158 -3.71 27.19 -21.62
N LEU A 159 -3.25 28.24 -20.95
CA LEU A 159 -2.31 28.12 -19.83
C LEU A 159 -2.94 27.44 -18.62
N TRP A 160 -2.09 26.79 -17.83
CA TRP A 160 -2.50 26.17 -16.56
C TRP A 160 -2.80 27.25 -15.50
N PRO A 161 -3.84 27.08 -14.65
CA PRO A 161 -4.88 26.05 -14.73
C PRO A 161 -6.06 26.47 -15.62
N ARG A 162 -6.53 25.55 -16.48
CA ARG A 162 -7.71 25.82 -17.33
C ARG A 162 -9.01 25.81 -16.54
N ASP A 163 -9.09 24.92 -15.55
CA ASP A 163 -10.22 24.72 -14.64
C ASP A 163 -9.72 24.32 -13.24
N PHE A 164 -10.63 24.22 -12.28
CA PHE A 164 -10.26 23.88 -10.90
C PHE A 164 -9.76 22.45 -10.78
N ARG A 165 -10.28 21.52 -11.60
CA ARG A 165 -9.76 20.15 -11.68
C ARG A 165 -8.28 20.10 -12.05
N GLU A 166 -7.84 20.79 -13.08
CA GLU A 166 -6.44 20.82 -13.51
C GLU A 166 -5.53 21.50 -12.49
N PHE A 167 -6.06 22.48 -11.75
CA PHE A 167 -5.39 23.03 -10.59
C PHE A 167 -5.15 21.95 -9.52
N LEU A 168 -6.19 21.18 -9.17
CA LEU A 168 -6.10 20.09 -8.21
C LEU A 168 -5.23 18.93 -8.70
N ASP A 169 -5.18 18.63 -10.01
CA ASP A 169 -4.30 17.59 -10.56
C ASP A 169 -2.83 17.78 -10.14
N LYS A 170 -2.40 19.04 -9.99
CA LYS A 170 -1.04 19.38 -9.51
C LYS A 170 -0.96 19.62 -8.01
N ARG A 171 -1.98 20.25 -7.41
CA ARG A 171 -1.89 20.82 -6.05
C ARG A 171 -2.68 20.05 -4.99
N LEU A 172 -3.47 19.03 -5.35
CA LEU A 172 -4.33 18.32 -4.40
C LEU A 172 -3.55 17.77 -3.21
N ARG A 173 -2.41 17.12 -3.44
CA ARG A 173 -1.58 16.53 -2.36
C ARG A 173 -0.93 17.57 -1.46
N ASP A 174 -0.69 18.78 -1.98
CA ASP A 174 -0.11 19.87 -1.21
C ASP A 174 -1.16 20.51 -0.31
N LEU A 175 -2.39 20.64 -0.81
CA LEU A 175 -3.45 21.45 -0.21
C LEU A 175 -4.48 20.65 0.58
N PHE A 176 -4.65 19.36 0.27
CA PHE A 176 -5.65 18.50 0.90
C PHE A 176 -4.98 17.35 1.64
N GLU A 177 -5.66 16.87 2.66
CA GLU A 177 -5.33 15.68 3.41
C GLU A 177 -6.57 14.85 3.70
N LEU A 178 -6.34 13.64 4.19
CA LEU A 178 -7.38 12.72 4.59
C LEU A 178 -7.54 12.82 6.11
N ASN A 179 -8.53 13.59 6.56
CA ASN A 179 -8.78 13.83 7.98
C ASN A 179 -9.86 12.88 8.52
N ALA A 180 -9.84 12.66 9.83
CA ALA A 180 -10.75 11.79 10.54
C ALA A 180 -11.68 12.58 11.46
N HIS A 181 -12.96 12.25 11.49
CA HIS A 181 -13.96 12.86 12.38
C HIS A 181 -14.76 11.77 13.08
N LEU A 182 -15.04 11.97 14.37
CA LEU A 182 -15.92 11.07 15.12
C LEU A 182 -17.38 11.31 14.71
N LEU A 183 -18.10 10.23 14.50
CA LEU A 183 -19.55 10.24 14.25
C LEU A 183 -20.29 9.93 15.54
N ASP A 184 -21.50 10.47 15.66
CA ASP A 184 -22.40 10.12 16.76
C ASP A 184 -22.91 8.68 16.58
N PRO A 185 -22.64 7.75 17.53
CA PRO A 185 -23.17 6.40 17.47
C PRO A 185 -24.70 6.33 17.33
N MET A 186 -25.42 7.33 17.86
CA MET A 186 -26.87 7.40 17.77
C MET A 186 -27.36 7.74 16.36
N SER A 187 -26.50 8.27 15.48
CA SER A 187 -26.87 8.55 14.09
C SER A 187 -26.88 7.30 13.21
N PHE A 188 -26.37 6.16 13.70
CA PHE A 188 -26.30 4.94 12.90
C PHE A 188 -27.70 4.38 12.58
N THR A 189 -27.97 4.16 11.30
CA THR A 189 -29.23 3.61 10.82
C THR A 189 -29.03 2.21 10.29
N THR A 190 -29.78 1.21 10.77
CA THR A 190 -29.64 -0.18 10.30
C THR A 190 -30.22 -0.38 8.89
N THR A 191 -31.34 0.27 8.61
CA THR A 191 -32.11 0.18 7.36
C THR A 191 -32.37 1.56 6.76
N GLY A 192 -32.71 1.61 5.47
CA GLY A 192 -33.02 2.86 4.76
C GLY A 192 -31.92 3.35 3.81
N PRO A 193 -32.13 4.53 3.20
CA PRO A 193 -31.22 5.08 2.20
C PRO A 193 -29.84 5.40 2.81
N VAL A 194 -28.81 5.33 1.99
CA VAL A 194 -27.43 5.65 2.37
C VAL A 194 -27.23 7.15 2.22
N GLU A 195 -27.39 7.89 3.32
CA GLU A 195 -27.23 9.34 3.37
C GLU A 195 -26.05 9.71 4.27
N PRO A 196 -25.28 10.77 3.93
CA PRO A 196 -24.22 11.25 4.81
C PRO A 196 -24.77 11.68 6.17
N HIS A 197 -24.22 11.14 7.25
CA HIS A 197 -24.49 11.64 8.59
C HIS A 197 -23.93 13.05 8.77
N ALA A 198 -24.63 13.90 9.53
CA ALA A 198 -24.14 15.23 9.89
C ALA A 198 -22.93 15.09 10.82
N LEU A 199 -21.88 15.86 10.57
CA LEU A 199 -20.79 16.01 11.53
C LEU A 199 -21.22 16.98 12.64
N PRO A 200 -20.77 16.77 13.89
CA PRO A 200 -20.94 17.76 14.95
C PRO A 200 -20.34 19.11 14.52
N ALA A 201 -21.02 20.21 14.84
CA ALA A 201 -20.64 21.57 14.39
C ALA A 201 -19.22 22.00 14.85
N LEU A 202 -18.71 21.42 15.94
CA LEU A 202 -17.38 21.67 16.50
C LEU A 202 -16.43 20.47 16.33
N SER A 203 -16.68 19.60 15.34
CA SER A 203 -15.79 18.48 15.07
C SER A 203 -14.46 18.97 14.48
N GLU A 204 -13.48 19.21 15.35
CA GLU A 204 -12.09 19.32 14.94
C GLU A 204 -11.61 17.92 14.56
N GLY A 205 -11.18 17.74 13.31
CA GLY A 205 -10.73 16.43 12.86
C GLY A 205 -9.56 15.94 13.72
N ILE A 206 -9.60 14.66 14.10
CA ILE A 206 -8.64 14.02 15.02
C ILE A 206 -7.28 13.74 14.35
N GLY A 207 -7.11 14.14 13.09
CA GLY A 207 -5.84 14.12 12.38
C GLY A 207 -5.46 12.72 11.87
N SER A 208 -4.38 12.18 12.44
CA SER A 208 -3.68 10.98 11.94
C SER A 208 -4.56 9.71 11.88
N ASN A 209 -4.02 8.62 11.32
CA ASN A 209 -4.74 7.36 11.09
C ASN A 209 -5.45 6.81 12.35
N PRO A 210 -6.79 6.97 12.48
CA PRO A 210 -7.51 6.53 13.67
C PRO A 210 -7.68 5.00 13.73
N PHE A 211 -7.32 4.30 12.66
CA PHE A 211 -7.40 2.84 12.55
C PHE A 211 -6.02 2.18 12.54
N ALA A 212 -4.95 2.92 12.87
CA ALA A 212 -3.61 2.36 12.97
C ALA A 212 -3.61 1.26 14.05
N GLY A 213 -3.18 0.06 13.70
CA GLY A 213 -3.22 -1.12 14.58
C GLY A 213 -4.62 -1.74 14.77
N LEU A 214 -5.69 -1.12 14.27
CA LEU A 214 -7.06 -1.66 14.37
C LEU A 214 -7.51 -2.37 13.08
N ILE A 215 -7.14 -1.84 11.92
CA ILE A 215 -7.54 -2.38 10.61
C ILE A 215 -6.29 -2.59 9.76
N HIS A 216 -6.03 -3.85 9.39
CA HIS A 216 -4.96 -4.20 8.48
C HIS A 216 -5.52 -4.63 7.12
N ILE A 217 -5.08 -3.94 6.06
CA ILE A 217 -5.50 -4.24 4.69
C ILE A 217 -4.33 -4.81 3.90
N ARG A 218 -4.51 -6.05 3.43
CA ARG A 218 -3.63 -6.74 2.48
C ARG A 218 -4.41 -7.03 1.20
N GLU A 219 -3.76 -6.89 0.06
CA GLU A 219 -4.36 -7.08 -1.26
C GLU A 219 -3.61 -8.19 -1.99
N ILE A 220 -4.35 -9.16 -2.52
CA ILE A 220 -3.84 -10.17 -3.45
C ILE A 220 -4.43 -9.85 -4.82
N ASN A 221 -3.59 -9.43 -5.74
CA ASN A 221 -4.03 -9.09 -7.09
C ASN A 221 -4.28 -10.37 -7.90
N ALA A 222 -5.32 -10.35 -8.73
CA ALA A 222 -5.54 -11.41 -9.71
C ALA A 222 -4.40 -11.38 -10.75
N GLN A 223 -3.65 -12.47 -10.86
CA GLN A 223 -2.61 -12.58 -11.88
C GLN A 223 -3.27 -12.79 -13.25
N ARG A 224 -2.97 -11.90 -14.21
CA ARG A 224 -3.41 -12.00 -15.60
C ARG A 224 -2.16 -12.16 -16.47
N GLY A 225 -2.00 -13.31 -17.12
CA GLY A 225 -0.90 -13.52 -18.06
C GLY A 225 -0.81 -14.98 -18.51
N PHE A 226 -1.02 -15.20 -19.81
CA PHE A 226 -0.73 -16.46 -20.51
C PHE A 226 0.63 -16.35 -21.22
N ALA A 227 1.67 -15.93 -20.50
CA ALA A 227 3.02 -15.89 -21.08
C ALA A 227 3.76 -17.14 -20.60
N ASP A 228 4.05 -18.03 -21.54
CA ASP A 228 4.89 -19.20 -21.31
C ASP A 228 6.28 -18.72 -20.89
N ALA A 229 6.86 -19.33 -19.86
CA ALA A 229 8.11 -18.88 -19.26
C ALA A 229 9.37 -19.18 -20.12
N GLY A 230 9.19 -19.40 -21.42
CA GLY A 230 10.24 -19.65 -22.41
C GLY A 230 10.52 -18.50 -23.37
N ASP A 231 9.67 -17.48 -23.45
CA ASP A 231 9.83 -16.39 -24.42
C ASP A 231 10.21 -15.08 -23.72
N SER A 232 11.51 -14.94 -23.44
CA SER A 232 12.11 -13.68 -22.98
C SER A 232 13.18 -13.23 -23.96
N ASN A 233 12.77 -13.04 -25.21
CA ASN A 233 13.49 -12.22 -26.19
C ASN A 233 12.46 -11.34 -26.91
N GLY A 234 12.01 -10.28 -26.23
CA GLY A 234 11.11 -9.29 -26.81
C GLY A 234 11.23 -7.97 -26.05
N ASP A 235 11.82 -6.99 -26.72
CA ASP A 235 11.97 -5.58 -26.34
C ASP A 235 10.62 -4.86 -26.14
N ASP A 236 9.86 -5.21 -25.10
CA ASP A 236 8.72 -4.40 -24.66
C ASP A 236 9.00 -3.79 -23.28
N ASP A 237 9.35 -2.50 -23.32
CA ASP A 237 9.53 -1.57 -22.20
C ASP A 237 8.19 -1.31 -21.45
N GLU A 238 7.60 -2.35 -20.87
CA GLU A 238 6.57 -2.21 -19.84
C GLU A 238 7.01 -2.96 -18.57
N PRO A 239 7.37 -2.28 -17.47
CA PRO A 239 7.84 -2.92 -16.25
C PRO A 239 6.64 -3.48 -15.47
N THR A 240 5.97 -4.49 -16.03
CA THR A 240 4.83 -5.16 -15.40
C THR A 240 5.29 -6.41 -14.66
N ASN A 241 5.94 -6.21 -13.49
CA ASN A 241 6.08 -7.20 -12.41
C ASN A 241 6.21 -8.67 -12.86
N ALA A 242 7.08 -8.98 -13.83
CA ALA A 242 7.30 -10.36 -14.28
C ALA A 242 7.91 -11.21 -13.16
N THR A 243 8.66 -10.56 -12.27
CA THR A 243 9.24 -11.14 -11.06
C THR A 243 8.18 -11.57 -10.05
N SER A 244 7.07 -10.82 -9.85
CA SER A 244 6.04 -11.20 -8.87
C SER A 244 5.21 -12.43 -9.25
N ARG A 245 5.36 -12.92 -10.49
CA ARG A 245 4.67 -14.12 -10.98
C ARG A 245 5.31 -15.39 -10.41
N LYS A 246 6.63 -15.39 -10.17
CA LYS A 246 7.41 -16.55 -9.74
C LYS A 246 7.18 -16.86 -8.26
N ILE A 247 6.99 -18.12 -7.90
CA ILE A 247 6.78 -18.56 -6.51
C ILE A 247 8.08 -18.36 -5.72
N ALA A 248 9.23 -18.58 -6.35
CA ALA A 248 10.54 -18.25 -5.77
C ALA A 248 10.60 -16.80 -5.23
N SER A 249 10.10 -15.83 -6.00
CA SER A 249 10.06 -14.41 -5.61
C SER A 249 9.14 -14.11 -4.40
N GLN A 250 8.21 -15.01 -4.09
CA GLN A 250 7.26 -14.88 -2.98
C GLN A 250 7.74 -15.60 -1.72
N ILE A 251 8.47 -16.70 -1.89
CA ILE A 251 9.11 -17.45 -0.81
C ILE A 251 10.27 -16.65 -0.23
N GLN A 252 11.08 -15.99 -1.06
CA GLN A 252 12.27 -15.27 -0.59
C GLN A 252 11.95 -14.19 0.48
N PRO A 253 10.93 -13.31 0.31
CA PRO A 253 10.52 -12.39 1.37
C PRO A 253 10.03 -13.08 2.65
N TYR A 254 9.37 -14.23 2.51
CA TYR A 254 8.89 -15.00 3.66
C TYR A 254 10.07 -15.61 4.42
N PHE A 255 11.02 -16.24 3.72
CA PHE A 255 12.26 -16.75 4.28
C PHE A 255 13.01 -15.65 5.04
N ARG A 256 13.29 -14.52 4.37
CA ARG A 256 14.00 -13.36 4.96
C ARG A 256 13.36 -12.80 6.22
N LYS A 257 12.06 -12.97 6.42
CA LYS A 257 11.32 -12.39 7.54
C LYS A 257 11.05 -13.38 8.67
N HIS A 258 10.80 -14.64 8.34
CA HIS A 258 10.27 -15.61 9.30
C HIS A 258 11.18 -16.81 9.56
N ILE A 259 12.14 -17.10 8.67
CA ILE A 259 12.97 -18.33 8.73
C ILE A 259 14.46 -18.02 8.59
N ASP A 260 14.84 -16.76 8.35
CA ASP A 260 16.22 -16.37 8.07
C ASP A 260 17.14 -16.61 9.28
N PRO A 261 18.02 -17.63 9.23
CA PRO A 261 18.85 -17.98 10.37
C PRO A 261 19.92 -16.93 10.64
N GLU A 262 20.22 -16.03 9.69
CA GLU A 262 21.10 -14.89 9.94
C GLU A 262 20.48 -13.85 10.89
N LYS A 263 19.15 -13.81 11.00
CA LYS A 263 18.42 -12.84 11.83
C LYS A 263 17.98 -13.41 13.16
N ASP A 264 17.38 -14.59 13.15
CA ASP A 264 16.84 -15.25 14.34
C ASP A 264 17.10 -16.76 14.27
N PRO A 265 18.34 -17.20 14.58
CA PRO A 265 18.74 -18.60 14.46
C PRO A 265 18.04 -19.48 15.50
N THR A 266 17.50 -20.61 15.05
CA THR A 266 16.91 -21.63 15.92
C THR A 266 17.87 -22.81 16.13
N PRO A 267 17.66 -23.66 17.16
CA PRO A 267 18.47 -24.87 17.35
C PRO A 267 18.49 -25.82 16.13
N ASN A 268 17.45 -25.76 15.29
CA ASN A 268 17.37 -26.58 14.08
C ASN A 268 18.30 -26.07 12.96
N ASP A 269 18.69 -24.79 13.00
CA ASP A 269 19.51 -24.17 11.95
C ASP A 269 21.00 -24.42 12.15
N VAL A 270 21.44 -24.76 13.37
CA VAL A 270 22.86 -24.92 13.74
C VAL A 270 23.58 -25.87 12.79
N LYS A 271 22.99 -27.03 12.49
CA LYS A 271 23.59 -28.02 11.60
C LYS A 271 23.71 -27.51 10.15
N ALA A 272 22.75 -26.71 9.70
CA ALA A 272 22.80 -26.13 8.35
C ALA A 272 23.84 -25.01 8.26
N LEU A 273 23.93 -24.16 9.29
CA LEU A 273 24.92 -23.10 9.39
C LEU A 273 26.35 -23.64 9.49
N GLU A 274 26.56 -24.72 10.25
CA GLU A 274 27.85 -25.42 10.34
C GLU A 274 28.28 -25.95 8.96
N ALA A 275 27.38 -26.60 8.23
CA ALA A 275 27.68 -27.09 6.88
C ALA A 275 28.01 -25.95 5.89
N ILE A 276 27.36 -24.79 6.01
CA ILE A 276 27.69 -23.61 5.21
C ILE A 276 29.08 -23.09 5.56
N HIS A 277 29.41 -23.00 6.84
CA HIS A 277 30.73 -22.56 7.31
C HIS A 277 31.86 -23.47 6.81
N ASP A 278 31.66 -24.78 6.87
CA ASP A 278 32.62 -25.77 6.35
C ASP A 278 32.82 -25.63 4.84
N ALA A 279 31.73 -25.39 4.10
CA ALA A 279 31.78 -25.14 2.66
C ALA A 279 32.55 -23.86 2.33
N GLU A 280 32.27 -22.74 3.02
CA GLU A 280 33.00 -21.49 2.87
C GLU A 280 34.49 -21.66 3.17
N THR A 281 34.84 -22.35 4.26
CA THR A 281 36.23 -22.60 4.65
C THR A 281 36.97 -23.41 3.58
N THR A 282 36.34 -24.46 3.08
CA THR A 282 36.90 -25.32 2.02
C THR A 282 37.09 -24.54 0.72
N PHE A 283 36.11 -23.72 0.34
CA PHE A 283 36.18 -22.94 -0.90
C PHE A 283 37.18 -21.78 -0.80
N ASN A 284 37.26 -21.11 0.36
CA ASN A 284 38.26 -20.07 0.63
C ASN A 284 39.68 -20.61 0.55
N ALA A 285 39.93 -21.82 1.04
CA ALA A 285 41.23 -22.46 0.89
C ALA A 285 41.58 -22.68 -0.59
N ARG A 286 40.63 -23.17 -1.39
CA ARG A 286 40.81 -23.36 -2.83
C ARG A 286 41.03 -22.05 -3.59
N LEU A 287 40.30 -20.98 -3.24
CA LEU A 287 40.49 -19.66 -3.85
C LEU A 287 41.85 -19.07 -3.49
N LYS A 288 42.28 -19.20 -2.23
CA LYS A 288 43.60 -18.75 -1.79
C LYS A 288 44.71 -19.42 -2.59
N ASP A 289 44.61 -20.73 -2.79
CA ASP A 289 45.57 -21.50 -3.59
C ASP A 289 45.50 -21.12 -5.08
N GLY A 290 44.29 -21.03 -5.65
CA GLY A 290 44.08 -20.74 -7.06
C GLY A 290 44.47 -19.32 -7.49
N PHE A 291 44.35 -18.33 -6.60
CA PHE A 291 44.73 -16.94 -6.85
C PHE A 291 46.12 -16.58 -6.32
N ALA A 292 46.86 -17.53 -5.74
CA ALA A 292 48.15 -17.25 -5.09
C ALA A 292 49.15 -16.54 -6.02
N ASP A 293 49.25 -16.99 -7.27
CA ASP A 293 50.20 -16.41 -8.23
C ASP A 293 49.75 -15.03 -8.72
N ALA A 294 48.45 -14.86 -8.99
CA ALA A 294 47.88 -13.57 -9.38
C ALA A 294 47.99 -12.51 -8.26
N ILE A 295 47.80 -12.89 -7.00
CA ILE A 295 47.95 -11.99 -5.85
C ILE A 295 49.43 -11.59 -5.70
N LYS A 296 50.38 -12.53 -5.83
CA LYS A 296 51.82 -12.22 -5.79
C LYS A 296 52.25 -11.27 -6.91
N GLU A 297 51.74 -11.48 -8.13
CA GLU A 297 52.01 -10.58 -9.26
C GLU A 297 51.46 -9.18 -8.97
N LEU A 298 50.23 -9.08 -8.46
CA LEU A 298 49.61 -7.82 -8.10
C LEU A 298 50.36 -7.09 -6.98
N GLU A 299 50.82 -7.81 -5.96
CA GLU A 299 51.64 -7.27 -4.87
C GLU A 299 52.98 -6.72 -5.38
N SER A 300 53.53 -7.29 -6.45
CA SER A 300 54.77 -6.83 -7.09
C SER A 300 54.62 -5.57 -7.95
N LEU A 301 53.39 -5.25 -8.36
CA LEU A 301 53.06 -4.13 -9.26
C LEU A 301 52.87 -2.79 -8.52
N GLY A 302 52.89 -2.81 -7.18
CA GLY A 302 52.64 -1.63 -6.35
C GLY A 302 53.65 -0.48 -6.52
N TYR A 303 53.26 0.72 -6.09
CA TYR A 303 54.01 1.96 -6.30
C TYR A 303 55.34 1.97 -5.50
N PRO A 304 56.49 2.38 -6.10
CA PRO A 304 57.75 2.48 -5.38
C PRO A 304 57.67 3.56 -4.30
N GLY A 305 57.86 3.17 -3.04
CA GLY A 305 57.69 4.05 -1.85
C GLY A 305 57.19 3.34 -0.60
N GLY A 306 56.71 2.09 -0.73
CA GLY A 306 56.67 1.09 0.35
C GLY A 306 55.73 1.34 1.53
N LEU A 307 54.98 2.43 1.56
CA LEU A 307 54.22 2.80 2.76
C LEU A 307 52.77 2.31 2.81
N ASN A 308 52.18 1.73 1.75
CA ASN A 308 50.84 1.08 1.80
C ASN A 308 50.51 0.26 0.52
N ASN A 309 51.12 -0.92 0.32
CA ASN A 309 50.55 -1.87 -0.66
C ASN A 309 49.38 -2.62 0.00
N PRO A 310 48.16 -2.59 -0.56
CA PRO A 310 47.00 -3.28 0.01
C PRO A 310 47.18 -4.80 -0.10
N LYS A 311 46.99 -5.52 1.00
CA LYS A 311 46.93 -6.99 1.02
C LYS A 311 45.55 -7.43 0.56
N LEU A 312 45.48 -8.18 -0.54
CA LEU A 312 44.22 -8.69 -1.07
C LEU A 312 43.85 -10.01 -0.36
N PHE A 313 42.61 -10.11 0.11
CA PHE A 313 42.04 -11.35 0.60
C PHE A 313 40.77 -11.65 -0.18
N ILE A 314 40.67 -12.85 -0.73
CA ILE A 314 39.47 -13.32 -1.41
C ILE A 314 38.75 -14.24 -0.42
N ALA A 315 37.50 -13.90 -0.12
CA ALA A 315 36.63 -14.69 0.75
C ALA A 315 35.25 -14.86 0.09
N THR A 316 34.72 -16.08 0.11
CA THR A 316 33.34 -16.37 -0.24
C THR A 316 32.42 -16.08 0.92
N GLN A 317 31.22 -15.63 0.57
CA GLN A 317 30.09 -15.51 1.46
C GLN A 317 28.92 -16.27 0.83
N ILE A 318 28.43 -17.30 1.50
CA ILE A 318 27.30 -18.13 1.07
C ILE A 318 26.11 -17.79 1.95
N LYS A 319 25.13 -17.09 1.39
CA LYS A 319 23.87 -16.81 2.10
C LYS A 319 22.80 -17.81 1.66
N PRO A 320 22.09 -18.47 2.59
CA PRO A 320 21.01 -19.40 2.25
C PRO A 320 19.97 -18.81 1.30
N VAL A 321 19.67 -17.52 1.47
CA VAL A 321 18.65 -16.81 0.70
C VAL A 321 19.03 -16.60 -0.77
N ASP A 322 20.31 -16.57 -1.09
CA ASP A 322 20.78 -16.38 -2.48
C ASP A 322 20.49 -17.62 -3.33
N GLY A 323 20.46 -18.81 -2.71
CA GLY A 323 20.04 -20.05 -3.37
C GLY A 323 18.56 -20.10 -3.75
N LEU A 324 17.73 -19.22 -3.19
CA LEU A 324 16.31 -19.10 -3.50
C LEU A 324 16.03 -18.09 -4.62
N ASP A 325 17.02 -17.30 -5.04
CA ASP A 325 16.87 -16.23 -6.03
C ASP A 325 17.07 -16.71 -7.48
N HIS A 326 16.53 -17.90 -7.79
CA HIS A 326 16.59 -18.47 -9.14
C HIS A 326 15.29 -19.22 -9.49
N PRO A 327 14.80 -19.17 -10.75
CA PRO A 327 13.53 -19.81 -11.15
C PRO A 327 13.49 -21.33 -10.94
N ALA A 328 14.64 -22.00 -10.88
CA ALA A 328 14.74 -23.43 -10.61
C ALA A 328 14.75 -23.79 -9.11
N ALA A 329 14.74 -22.80 -8.21
CA ALA A 329 14.72 -23.03 -6.76
C ALA A 329 13.45 -23.74 -6.32
N VAL A 330 12.33 -23.49 -7.00
CA VAL A 330 11.06 -24.17 -6.78
C VAL A 330 10.84 -25.18 -7.89
N GLN A 331 10.70 -26.44 -7.52
CA GLN A 331 10.49 -27.54 -8.45
C GLN A 331 9.30 -28.39 -8.02
N TYR A 332 8.60 -28.94 -9.02
CA TYR A 332 7.44 -29.81 -8.82
C TYR A 332 7.77 -31.22 -9.27
N ASP A 333 7.45 -32.19 -8.43
CA ASP A 333 7.52 -33.60 -8.79
C ASP A 333 6.32 -33.96 -9.66
N ILE A 334 6.59 -34.47 -10.85
CA ILE A 334 5.56 -34.94 -11.81
C ILE A 334 5.45 -36.45 -11.86
N SER A 335 6.38 -37.16 -11.22
CA SER A 335 6.49 -38.60 -11.35
C SER A 335 5.51 -39.37 -10.47
N GLY A 336 5.05 -38.79 -9.36
CA GLY A 336 4.12 -39.43 -8.42
C GLY A 336 4.65 -40.75 -7.84
N ASP A 337 5.91 -41.07 -8.11
CA ASP A 337 6.56 -42.36 -7.90
C ASP A 337 8.06 -42.11 -7.72
N THR A 338 8.85 -43.15 -7.41
CA THR A 338 10.28 -43.03 -7.06
C THR A 338 11.23 -42.55 -8.17
N SER A 339 10.75 -42.24 -9.38
CA SER A 339 11.61 -41.81 -10.49
C SER A 339 12.15 -40.38 -10.36
N GLY A 340 11.58 -39.56 -9.47
CA GLY A 340 12.19 -38.31 -9.00
C GLY A 340 12.29 -37.21 -10.05
N VAL A 341 11.52 -37.29 -11.15
CA VAL A 341 11.54 -36.28 -12.20
C VAL A 341 10.89 -35.00 -11.68
N LYS A 342 11.71 -33.95 -11.56
CA LYS A 342 11.29 -32.64 -11.08
C LYS A 342 11.36 -31.62 -12.21
N LEU A 343 10.29 -30.85 -12.37
CA LEU A 343 10.25 -29.74 -13.32
C LEU A 343 10.31 -28.40 -12.59
N PRO A 344 11.00 -27.39 -13.14
CA PRO A 344 10.96 -26.02 -12.60
C PRO A 344 9.53 -25.46 -12.57
N GLU A 345 9.30 -24.47 -11.71
CA GLU A 345 8.00 -23.81 -11.58
C GLU A 345 7.43 -23.22 -12.87
N SER A 346 8.29 -22.92 -13.86
CA SER A 346 7.91 -22.43 -15.19
C SER A 346 7.03 -23.40 -15.97
N TYR A 347 7.14 -24.70 -15.69
CA TYR A 347 6.36 -25.75 -16.35
C TYR A 347 5.03 -26.03 -15.63
N ASN A 348 4.74 -25.27 -14.58
CA ASN A 348 3.50 -25.40 -13.83
C ASN A 348 2.37 -24.63 -14.51
N GLY A 349 1.17 -25.20 -14.54
CA GLY A 349 0.01 -24.50 -15.07
C GLY A 349 -0.30 -23.23 -14.26
N LEU A 350 -0.65 -22.15 -14.98
CA LEU A 350 -0.97 -20.83 -14.39
C LEU A 350 -1.96 -20.92 -13.21
N GLY A 351 -2.95 -21.80 -13.30
CA GLY A 351 -3.94 -22.00 -12.23
C GLY A 351 -3.32 -22.49 -10.92
N PHE A 352 -2.41 -23.46 -10.98
CA PHE A 352 -1.77 -24.04 -9.79
C PHE A 352 -0.71 -23.08 -9.23
N GLN A 353 0.04 -22.39 -10.10
CA GLN A 353 0.95 -21.32 -9.71
C GLN A 353 0.23 -20.19 -8.95
N ASN A 354 -0.94 -19.78 -9.45
CA ASN A 354 -1.78 -18.78 -8.78
C ASN A 354 -2.26 -19.26 -7.41
N LEU A 355 -2.69 -20.52 -7.30
CA LEU A 355 -3.14 -21.09 -6.03
C LEU A 355 -2.01 -21.09 -5.00
N ILE A 356 -0.83 -21.60 -5.37
CA ILE A 356 0.32 -21.66 -4.47
C ILE A 356 0.75 -20.25 -4.06
N SER A 357 0.80 -19.32 -5.01
CA SER A 357 1.06 -17.90 -4.74
C SER A 357 0.07 -17.33 -3.72
N MET A 358 -1.24 -17.56 -3.89
CA MET A 358 -2.25 -17.09 -2.95
C MET A 358 -2.05 -17.70 -1.56
N VAL A 359 -1.75 -19.00 -1.47
CA VAL A 359 -1.51 -19.70 -0.19
C VAL A 359 -0.32 -19.10 0.54
N PHE A 360 0.84 -18.93 -0.13
CA PHE A 360 2.02 -18.33 0.50
C PHE A 360 1.78 -16.88 0.94
N GLN A 361 1.04 -16.10 0.16
CA GLN A 361 0.67 -14.74 0.56
C GLN A 361 -0.24 -14.74 1.79
N LEU A 362 -1.22 -15.64 1.86
CA LEU A 362 -2.09 -15.79 3.03
C LEU A 362 -1.32 -16.25 4.27
N MET A 363 -0.41 -17.22 4.14
CA MET A 363 0.48 -17.65 5.22
C MET A 363 1.32 -16.49 5.73
N ARG A 364 1.96 -15.74 4.82
CA ARG A 364 2.73 -14.54 5.17
C ARG A 364 1.86 -13.51 5.88
N PHE A 365 0.64 -13.25 5.41
CA PHE A 365 -0.24 -12.27 6.06
C PHE A 365 -0.68 -12.71 7.46
N ARG A 366 -0.93 -14.00 7.65
CA ARG A 366 -1.23 -14.57 8.97
C ARG A 366 -0.04 -14.46 9.90
N ASP A 367 1.14 -14.84 9.45
CA ASP A 367 2.34 -14.85 10.31
C ASP A 367 2.80 -13.41 10.61
N ASP A 368 2.67 -12.50 9.64
CA ASP A 368 2.80 -11.05 9.85
C ASP A 368 1.84 -10.53 10.92
N TRP A 369 0.62 -11.07 11.02
CA TRP A 369 -0.36 -10.70 12.03
C TRP A 369 0.02 -11.25 13.40
N MET A 370 0.31 -12.55 13.49
CA MET A 370 0.64 -13.22 14.75
C MET A 370 1.92 -12.67 15.41
N GLN A 371 2.92 -12.26 14.63
CA GLN A 371 4.13 -11.63 15.17
C GLN A 371 3.89 -10.23 15.76
N VAL A 372 2.85 -9.50 15.31
CA VAL A 372 2.50 -8.19 15.88
C VAL A 372 1.92 -8.34 17.29
N GLU A 373 1.23 -9.45 17.60
CA GLU A 373 0.74 -9.75 18.95
C GLU A 373 1.85 -10.11 19.94
N LEU A 374 3.04 -10.49 19.47
CA LEU A 374 4.18 -10.91 20.31
C LEU A 374 5.17 -9.79 20.64
N LEU A 375 4.99 -8.57 20.12
CA LEU A 375 5.80 -7.41 20.50
C LEU A 375 5.16 -6.72 21.72
N PRO A 376 5.69 -6.89 22.95
CA PRO A 376 5.24 -6.07 24.06
C PRO A 376 5.58 -4.61 23.74
N VAL A 377 4.56 -3.76 23.78
CA VAL A 377 4.71 -2.31 23.71
C VAL A 377 5.62 -1.87 24.86
N SER A 378 6.89 -1.60 24.56
CA SER A 378 7.82 -1.01 25.53
C SER A 378 7.44 0.45 25.74
N TRP A 379 6.56 0.66 26.71
CA TRP A 379 6.30 1.99 27.25
C TRP A 379 7.46 2.37 28.17
N THR A 380 8.32 3.28 27.74
CA THR A 380 9.17 4.08 28.64
C THR A 380 8.40 5.34 29.03
N PRO A 381 7.99 5.51 30.29
CA PRO A 381 7.44 6.77 30.73
C PRO A 381 8.57 7.80 30.86
N ARG A 382 8.33 9.02 30.37
CA ARG A 382 9.03 10.22 30.83
C ARG A 382 8.22 10.88 31.92
#